data_AF-A0A942FVB5-F1
#
_entry.id   AF-A0A942FVB5-F1
#
_cell.length_a   1.000
_cell.length_b   1.000
_cell.length_c   1.000
_cell.angle_alpha   90.00
_cell.angle_beta   90.00
_cell.angle_gamma   90.00
#
_symmetry.space_group_name_H-M   'P 1'
#
loop_
_entity.id
_entity.type
_entity.pdbx_description
1 polymer ?
#
loop_
_entity_poly.entity_id
_entity_poly.type
_entity_poly.pdbx_seq_one_letter_code
_entity_poly.pdbx_strand_id
1 'polypeptide(L)'
;MGNTGTASLTIAELREFAGFSAAEQRYIKRSLDIGLGRQDAFKLWARDASENASIRSQYVAYQELKSLRGSIPAETGFDALEAFMGKLVRVAAFDIAQDRLTCFSAFRFLYERLLGAEVRPFLPSAFCAASALPQIRPDRRKHLLQSISEAAATAPGWSAREPSFYPEWVEKEAA
;
A
#
# COMPACT_ATOMS: atom_id res chain seq x y z
N MET A 1 25.20 -18.34 -3.99
CA MET A 1 24.78 -17.10 -4.67
C MET A 1 23.38 -16.59 -4.27
N GLY A 2 22.57 -17.31 -3.48
CA GLY A 2 21.23 -16.83 -3.07
C GLY A 2 21.21 -15.72 -2.01
N ASN A 3 22.17 -15.69 -1.08
CA ASN A 3 22.13 -14.76 0.05
C ASN A 3 22.42 -13.29 -0.32
N THR A 4 23.31 -13.07 -1.30
CA THR A 4 23.72 -11.74 -1.77
C THR A 4 22.61 -11.03 -2.57
N GLY A 5 21.81 -11.78 -3.34
CA GLY A 5 20.69 -11.24 -4.11
C GLY A 5 19.54 -10.76 -3.22
N THR A 6 19.23 -11.51 -2.15
CA THR A 6 18.21 -11.13 -1.17
C THR A 6 18.64 -9.90 -0.38
N ALA A 7 19.89 -9.85 0.11
CA ALA A 7 20.41 -8.69 0.82
C ALA A 7 20.36 -7.41 -0.04
N SER A 8 20.67 -7.50 -1.34
CA SER A 8 20.58 -6.34 -2.24
C SER A 8 19.14 -5.84 -2.43
N LEU A 9 18.15 -6.74 -2.49
CA LEU A 9 16.73 -6.37 -2.60
C LEU A 9 16.23 -5.69 -1.33
N THR A 10 16.51 -6.27 -0.16
CA THR A 10 16.10 -5.71 1.13
C THR A 10 16.67 -4.31 1.35
N ILE A 11 17.94 -4.09 0.98
CA ILE A 11 18.57 -2.75 1.05
C ILE A 11 17.88 -1.75 0.12
N ALA A 12 17.50 -2.17 -1.09
CA ALA A 12 16.78 -1.29 -2.02
C ALA A 12 15.41 -0.88 -1.48
N GLU A 13 14.65 -1.83 -0.94
CA GLU A 13 13.34 -1.57 -0.33
C GLU A 13 13.45 -0.68 0.92
N LEU A 14 14.48 -0.89 1.75
CA LEU A 14 14.74 -0.05 2.92
C LEU A 14 15.06 1.40 2.49
N ARG A 15 15.90 1.57 1.46
CA ARG A 15 16.22 2.90 0.91
C ARG A 15 15.01 3.60 0.32
N GLU A 16 14.16 2.86 -0.40
CA GLU A 16 12.89 3.38 -0.90
C GLU A 16 12.01 3.87 0.24
N PHE A 17 11.82 3.03 1.27
CA PHE A 17 11.03 3.40 2.45
C PHE A 17 11.55 4.65 3.16
N ALA A 18 12.87 4.74 3.33
CA ALA A 18 13.53 5.88 3.96
C ALA A 18 13.34 7.18 3.16
N GLY A 19 13.08 7.09 1.85
CA GLY A 19 12.80 8.23 0.99
C GLY A 19 11.38 8.80 1.13
N PHE A 20 10.44 8.06 1.73
CA PHE A 20 9.09 8.57 1.97
C PHE A 20 9.05 9.59 3.11
N SER A 21 8.04 10.45 3.10
CA SER A 21 7.81 11.41 4.18
C SER A 21 7.55 10.71 5.52
N ALA A 22 7.81 11.38 6.64
CA ALA A 22 7.53 10.82 7.96
C ALA A 22 6.05 10.42 8.14
N ALA A 23 5.12 11.16 7.50
CA ALA A 23 3.69 10.85 7.53
C ALA A 23 3.37 9.57 6.76
N GLU A 24 3.95 9.39 5.56
CA GLU A 24 3.82 8.16 4.76
C GLU A 24 4.43 6.97 5.48
N GLN A 25 5.65 7.09 5.99
CA GLN A 25 6.32 6.03 6.75
C GLN A 25 5.47 5.58 7.94
N ARG A 26 4.92 6.53 8.71
CA ARG A 26 4.04 6.25 9.85
C ARG A 26 2.77 5.52 9.41
N TYR A 27 2.16 5.98 8.32
CA TYR A 27 0.95 5.37 7.79
C TYR A 27 1.20 3.96 7.30
N ILE A 28 2.24 3.74 6.49
CA ILE A 28 2.62 2.43 5.95
C ILE A 28 2.84 1.43 7.09
N LYS A 29 3.64 1.78 8.10
CA LYS A 29 3.89 0.90 9.26
C LYS A 29 2.58 0.52 9.97
N ARG A 30 1.72 1.50 10.28
CA ARG A 30 0.40 1.26 10.89
C ARG A 30 -0.48 0.37 10.03
N SER A 31 -0.55 0.65 8.73
CA SER A 31 -1.32 -0.13 7.77
C SER A 31 -0.85 -1.58 7.70
N LEU A 32 0.47 -1.82 7.76
CA LEU A 32 1.02 -3.18 7.81
C LEU A 32 0.69 -3.88 9.13
N ASP A 33 0.77 -3.18 10.27
CA ASP A 33 0.39 -3.76 11.56
C ASP A 33 -1.08 -4.18 11.59
N ILE A 34 -1.98 -3.36 11.04
CA ILE A 34 -3.41 -3.66 10.94
C ILE A 34 -3.66 -4.77 9.91
N GLY A 35 -3.17 -4.61 8.68
CA GLY A 35 -3.49 -5.48 7.55
C GLY A 35 -2.85 -6.86 7.61
N LEU A 36 -1.78 -7.01 8.40
CA LEU A 36 -1.11 -8.29 8.66
C LEU A 36 -1.31 -8.79 10.10
N GLY A 37 -2.05 -8.04 10.93
CA GLY A 37 -2.38 -8.45 12.30
C GLY A 37 -1.17 -8.62 13.21
N ARG A 38 -0.18 -7.73 13.11
CA ARG A 38 1.12 -7.87 13.79
C ARG A 38 1.12 -7.39 15.23
N GLN A 39 0.35 -6.33 15.52
CA GLN A 39 0.39 -5.59 16.78
C GLN A 39 -1.00 -5.04 17.13
N ASP A 40 -1.21 -4.67 18.40
CA ASP A 40 -2.40 -3.89 18.79
C ASP A 40 -2.26 -2.44 18.28
N ALA A 41 -2.88 -2.19 17.13
CA ALA A 41 -2.74 -0.89 16.48
C ALA A 41 -3.36 0.27 17.27
N PHE A 42 -4.38 0.03 18.11
CA PHE A 42 -4.97 1.08 18.93
C PHE A 42 -3.97 1.54 19.98
N LYS A 43 -3.36 0.58 20.70
CA LYS A 43 -2.36 0.89 21.73
C LYS A 43 -1.11 1.55 21.15
N LEU A 44 -0.63 1.08 19.99
CA LEU A 44 0.63 1.51 19.42
C LEU A 44 0.53 2.84 18.65
N TRP A 45 -0.58 3.06 17.93
CA TRP A 45 -0.67 4.16 16.96
C TRP A 45 -1.69 5.24 17.29
N ALA A 46 -2.64 5.03 18.21
CA ALA A 46 -3.63 6.06 18.51
C ALA A 46 -3.07 7.07 19.51
N ARG A 47 -3.02 8.36 19.13
CA ARG A 47 -2.66 9.46 20.06
C ARG A 47 -3.88 10.19 20.60
N ASP A 48 -5.00 10.11 19.89
CA ASP A 48 -6.24 10.81 20.23
C ASP A 48 -7.49 10.04 19.76
N ALA A 49 -8.67 10.59 20.06
CA ALA A 49 -9.95 9.99 19.67
C ALA A 49 -10.16 9.93 18.15
N SER A 50 -9.60 10.88 17.40
CA SER A 50 -9.69 10.93 15.94
C SER A 50 -8.86 9.81 15.30
N GLU A 51 -7.64 9.58 15.80
CA GLU A 51 -6.81 8.46 15.36
C GLU A 51 -7.40 7.11 15.75
N ASN A 52 -8.01 6.99 16.94
CA ASN A 52 -8.78 5.80 17.31
C ASN A 52 -9.90 5.51 16.30
N ALA A 53 -10.65 6.53 15.89
CA ALA A 53 -11.70 6.38 14.88
C ALA A 53 -11.12 6.01 13.50
N SER A 54 -10.01 6.63 13.09
CA SER A 54 -9.29 6.30 11.84
C SER A 54 -8.82 4.85 11.83
N ILE A 55 -8.20 4.36 12.91
CA ILE A 55 -7.73 2.97 13.06
C ILE A 55 -8.91 1.99 12.99
N ARG A 56 -10.02 2.29 13.68
CA ARG A 56 -11.23 1.46 13.62
C ARG A 56 -11.77 1.35 12.19
N SER A 57 -11.89 2.47 11.49
CA SER A 57 -12.34 2.49 10.09
C SER A 57 -11.37 1.74 9.18
N GLN A 58 -10.06 1.80 9.45
CA GLN A 58 -9.05 1.05 8.71
C GLN A 58 -9.19 -0.46 8.91
N TYR A 59 -9.46 -0.95 10.12
CA TYR A 59 -9.80 -2.35 10.34
C TYR A 59 -11.00 -2.81 9.51
N VAL A 60 -12.05 -1.99 9.42
CA VAL A 60 -13.23 -2.31 8.59
C VAL A 60 -12.86 -2.35 7.11
N ALA A 61 -12.13 -1.34 6.62
CA ALA A 61 -11.69 -1.30 5.22
C ALA A 61 -10.81 -2.51 4.86
N TYR A 62 -9.99 -3.00 5.79
CA TYR A 62 -9.04 -4.08 5.57
C TYR A 62 -9.62 -5.50 5.72
N GLN A 63 -10.92 -5.64 6.04
CA GLN A 63 -11.59 -6.95 6.07
C GLN A 63 -11.50 -7.70 4.72
N GLU A 64 -11.46 -6.95 3.61
CA GLU A 64 -11.37 -7.49 2.26
C GLU A 64 -9.97 -8.04 1.91
N LEU A 65 -8.92 -7.69 2.67
CA LEU A 65 -7.54 -8.08 2.33
C LEU A 65 -7.36 -9.60 2.24
N LYS A 66 -8.03 -10.35 3.12
CA LYS A 66 -7.99 -11.83 3.08
C LYS A 66 -8.57 -12.37 1.77
N SER A 67 -9.70 -11.80 1.31
CA SER A 67 -10.30 -12.19 0.04
C SER A 67 -9.40 -11.80 -1.13
N LEU A 68 -8.84 -10.58 -1.11
CA LEU A 68 -7.98 -10.07 -2.18
C LEU A 68 -6.74 -10.96 -2.38
N ARG A 69 -6.07 -11.38 -1.30
CA ARG A 69 -4.92 -12.29 -1.37
C ARG A 69 -5.24 -13.63 -2.02
N GLY A 70 -6.45 -14.13 -1.85
CA GLY A 70 -6.87 -15.44 -2.37
C GLY A 70 -7.51 -15.40 -3.75
N SER A 71 -7.65 -14.22 -4.37
CA SER A 71 -8.41 -14.05 -5.61
C SER A 71 -7.73 -13.11 -6.60
N ILE A 72 -6.40 -13.04 -6.60
CA ILE A 72 -5.64 -12.27 -7.60
C ILE A 72 -5.85 -12.94 -8.96
N PRO A 73 -6.41 -12.24 -9.97
CA PRO A 73 -6.64 -12.80 -11.29
C PRO A 73 -5.34 -13.05 -12.05
N ALA A 74 -5.38 -13.93 -13.06
CA ALA A 74 -4.33 -14.01 -14.05
C ALA A 74 -4.22 -12.70 -14.85
N GLU A 75 -3.01 -12.32 -15.26
CA GLU A 75 -2.74 -11.04 -15.94
C GLU A 75 -3.45 -10.89 -17.29
N THR A 76 -3.74 -11.99 -17.99
CA THR A 76 -4.24 -12.00 -19.37
C THR A 76 -5.73 -12.37 -19.50
N GLY A 77 -6.47 -12.47 -18.39
CA GLY A 77 -7.88 -12.85 -18.36
C GLY A 77 -8.79 -11.81 -17.67
N PHE A 78 -10.07 -11.80 -18.05
CA PHE A 78 -11.05 -10.83 -17.52
C PHE A 78 -12.06 -11.42 -16.53
N ASP A 79 -12.19 -12.74 -16.43
CA ASP A 79 -13.29 -13.41 -15.73
C ASP A 79 -13.42 -13.01 -14.25
N ALA A 80 -12.30 -12.83 -13.54
CA ALA A 80 -12.28 -12.42 -12.13
C ALA A 80 -11.96 -10.93 -11.92
N LEU A 81 -11.77 -10.17 -13.00
CA LEU A 81 -11.23 -8.80 -12.94
C LEU A 81 -12.19 -7.86 -12.22
N GLU A 82 -13.49 -7.91 -12.52
CA GLU A 82 -14.49 -7.02 -11.92
C GLU A 82 -14.55 -7.19 -10.40
N ALA A 83 -14.71 -8.43 -9.94
CA ALA A 83 -14.82 -8.75 -8.52
C ALA A 83 -13.55 -8.37 -7.75
N PHE A 84 -12.37 -8.57 -8.35
CA PHE A 84 -11.09 -8.22 -7.75
C PHE A 84 -10.86 -6.71 -7.72
N MET A 85 -10.96 -6.04 -8.87
CA MET A 85 -10.69 -4.61 -9.00
C MET A 85 -11.66 -3.77 -8.18
N GLY A 86 -12.94 -4.13 -8.10
CA GLY A 86 -13.91 -3.43 -7.27
C GLY A 86 -13.51 -3.40 -5.79
N LYS A 87 -13.03 -4.54 -5.26
CA LYS A 87 -12.52 -4.64 -3.88
C LYS A 87 -11.21 -3.88 -3.71
N LEU A 88 -10.26 -4.07 -4.62
CA LEU A 88 -8.95 -3.42 -4.56
C LEU A 88 -9.07 -1.89 -4.60
N VAL A 89 -9.89 -1.36 -5.51
CA VAL A 89 -10.16 0.08 -5.63
C VAL A 89 -10.85 0.61 -4.38
N ARG A 90 -11.76 -0.14 -3.75
CA ARG A 90 -12.42 0.28 -2.51
C ARG A 90 -11.41 0.46 -1.36
N VAL A 91 -10.50 -0.50 -1.18
CA VAL A 91 -9.46 -0.40 -0.15
C VAL A 91 -8.49 0.75 -0.50
N ALA A 92 -8.09 0.86 -1.77
CA ALA A 92 -7.24 1.95 -2.26
C ALA A 92 -7.87 3.33 -2.05
N ALA A 93 -9.16 3.49 -2.33
CA ALA A 93 -9.89 4.72 -2.11
C ALA A 93 -9.87 5.13 -0.65
N PHE A 94 -10.07 4.17 0.27
CA PHE A 94 -9.98 4.43 1.71
C PHE A 94 -8.60 4.97 2.10
N ASP A 95 -7.54 4.30 1.69
CA ASP A 95 -6.16 4.66 2.05
C ASP A 95 -5.74 6.01 1.44
N ILE A 96 -6.07 6.26 0.17
CA ILE A 96 -5.79 7.53 -0.52
C ILE A 96 -6.57 8.69 0.12
N ALA A 97 -7.80 8.44 0.61
CA ALA A 97 -8.62 9.42 1.30
C ALA A 97 -8.09 9.80 2.68
N GLN A 98 -7.23 8.99 3.32
CA GLN A 98 -6.60 9.35 4.60
C GLN A 98 -5.61 10.51 4.49
N ASP A 99 -5.25 10.92 3.27
CA ASP A 99 -4.25 11.96 3.00
C ASP A 99 -2.88 11.67 3.60
N ARG A 100 -2.51 10.38 3.60
CA ARG A 100 -1.22 9.90 4.12
C ARG A 100 -0.37 9.18 3.10
N LEU A 101 -0.94 8.66 2.02
CA LEU A 101 -0.20 8.17 0.86
C LEU A 101 -0.29 9.24 -0.23
N THR A 102 0.84 9.86 -0.56
CA THR A 102 0.84 11.05 -1.43
C THR A 102 1.34 10.78 -2.83
N CYS A 103 1.86 9.58 -3.09
CA CYS A 103 2.43 9.19 -4.37
C CYS A 103 2.22 7.70 -4.68
N PHE A 104 2.36 7.34 -5.96
CA PHE A 104 2.23 5.97 -6.44
C PHE A 104 3.27 5.03 -5.82
N SER A 105 4.50 5.48 -5.59
CA SER A 105 5.54 4.64 -4.98
C SER A 105 5.19 4.24 -3.54
N ALA A 106 4.74 5.17 -2.70
CA ALA A 106 4.28 4.87 -1.34
C ALA A 106 3.06 3.94 -1.32
N PHE A 107 2.10 4.17 -2.24
CA PHE A 107 0.96 3.28 -2.43
C PHE A 107 1.41 1.87 -2.84
N ARG A 108 2.21 1.75 -3.89
CA ARG A 108 2.74 0.48 -4.40
C ARG A 108 3.49 -0.28 -3.31
N PHE A 109 4.36 0.42 -2.58
CA PHE A 109 5.16 -0.13 -1.50
C PHE A 109 4.29 -0.76 -0.40
N LEU A 110 3.21 -0.10 0.00
CA LEU A 110 2.26 -0.66 0.97
C LEU A 110 1.53 -1.88 0.40
N TYR A 111 0.97 -1.76 -0.80
CA TYR A 111 0.05 -2.77 -1.33
C TYR A 111 0.75 -4.07 -1.71
N GLU A 112 1.98 -4.02 -2.23
CA GLU A 112 2.74 -5.24 -2.48
C GLU A 112 3.05 -6.01 -1.19
N ARG A 113 3.22 -5.33 -0.05
CA ARG A 113 3.43 -5.96 1.26
C ARG A 113 2.13 -6.47 1.88
N LEU A 114 1.02 -5.84 1.57
CA LEU A 114 -0.30 -6.30 2.02
C LEU A 114 -0.79 -7.50 1.22
N LEU A 115 -0.48 -7.58 -0.07
CA LEU A 115 -1.13 -8.52 -1.00
C LEU A 115 -0.17 -9.48 -1.73
N GLY A 116 1.14 -9.23 -1.69
CA GLY A 116 2.17 -10.03 -2.39
C GLY A 116 2.63 -9.42 -3.71
N ALA A 117 3.64 -10.03 -4.35
CA ALA A 117 4.20 -9.55 -5.61
C ALA A 117 3.20 -9.58 -6.78
N GLU A 118 2.32 -10.59 -6.80
CA GLU A 118 1.37 -10.84 -7.89
C GLU A 118 0.35 -9.72 -8.09
N VAL A 119 0.14 -8.85 -7.10
CA VAL A 119 -0.80 -7.71 -7.25
C VAL A 119 -0.26 -6.59 -8.12
N ARG A 120 1.06 -6.50 -8.30
CA ARG A 120 1.75 -5.33 -8.88
C ARG A 120 1.19 -4.88 -10.24
N PRO A 121 0.83 -5.78 -11.19
CA PRO A 121 0.23 -5.38 -12.47
C PRO A 121 -1.09 -4.60 -12.33
N PHE A 122 -1.84 -4.84 -11.24
CA PHE A 122 -3.14 -4.21 -11.00
C PHE A 122 -3.04 -2.88 -10.25
N LEU A 123 -1.90 -2.60 -9.62
CA LEU A 123 -1.71 -1.41 -8.77
C LEU A 123 -1.78 -0.08 -9.52
N PRO A 124 -1.21 0.07 -10.74
CA PRO A 124 -1.40 1.29 -11.54
C PRO A 124 -2.88 1.64 -11.74
N SER A 125 -3.67 0.66 -12.21
CA SER A 125 -5.10 0.86 -12.46
C SER A 125 -5.87 1.16 -11.18
N ALA A 126 -5.60 0.43 -10.09
CA ALA A 126 -6.25 0.67 -8.81
C ALA A 126 -5.92 2.05 -8.24
N PHE A 127 -4.66 2.48 -8.33
CA PHE A 127 -4.21 3.79 -7.89
C PHE A 127 -4.84 4.91 -8.71
N CYS A 128 -4.84 4.80 -10.04
CA CYS A 128 -5.48 5.79 -10.92
C CYS A 128 -6.98 5.92 -10.64
N ALA A 129 -7.68 4.79 -10.52
CA ALA A 129 -9.10 4.77 -10.20
C ALA A 129 -9.37 5.44 -8.84
N ALA A 130 -8.69 5.01 -7.77
CA ALA A 130 -8.85 5.55 -6.42
C ALA A 130 -8.50 7.05 -6.34
N SER A 131 -7.44 7.47 -7.00
CA SER A 131 -6.98 8.87 -7.01
C SER A 131 -7.92 9.80 -7.78
N ALA A 132 -8.64 9.28 -8.78
CA ALA A 132 -9.56 10.06 -9.60
C ALA A 132 -10.97 10.24 -8.99
N LEU A 133 -11.28 9.49 -7.91
CA LEU A 133 -12.62 9.44 -7.31
C LEU A 133 -13.12 10.81 -6.79
N PRO A 134 -14.45 11.06 -6.84
CA PRO A 134 -15.06 12.33 -6.43
C PRO A 134 -14.79 12.71 -4.97
N GLN A 135 -14.58 11.71 -4.10
CA GLN A 135 -14.27 11.89 -2.68
C GLN A 135 -12.91 12.53 -2.42
N ILE A 136 -11.99 12.47 -3.39
CA ILE A 136 -10.66 13.09 -3.28
C ILE A 136 -10.75 14.54 -3.78
N ARG A 137 -10.15 15.50 -3.05
CA ARG A 137 -10.14 16.91 -3.47
C ARG A 137 -9.42 17.09 -4.82
N PRO A 138 -9.90 17.93 -5.76
CA PRO A 138 -9.31 18.09 -7.09
C PRO A 138 -7.79 18.33 -7.11
N ASP A 139 -7.28 19.24 -6.26
CA ASP A 139 -5.85 19.54 -6.18
C ASP A 139 -5.00 18.32 -5.76
N ARG A 140 -5.56 17.45 -4.92
CA ARG A 140 -4.91 16.19 -4.52
C ARG A 140 -4.92 15.18 -5.66
N ARG A 141 -6.02 15.07 -6.41
CA ARG A 141 -6.08 14.17 -7.59
C ARG A 141 -4.96 14.49 -8.57
N LYS A 142 -4.74 15.78 -8.83
CA LYS A 142 -3.65 16.25 -9.71
C LYS A 142 -2.29 15.74 -9.22
N HIS A 143 -1.95 15.98 -7.95
CA HIS A 143 -0.67 15.54 -7.38
C HIS A 143 -0.50 14.02 -7.41
N LEU A 144 -1.55 13.28 -7.03
CA LEU A 144 -1.55 11.81 -7.04
C LEU A 144 -1.35 11.27 -8.45
N LEU A 145 -2.15 11.72 -9.41
CA LEU A 145 -2.08 11.24 -10.80
C LEU A 145 -0.79 11.65 -11.52
N GLN A 146 -0.15 12.75 -11.11
CA GLN A 146 1.17 13.14 -11.61
C GLN A 146 2.32 12.33 -10.98
N SER A 147 2.06 11.58 -9.91
CA SER A 147 3.09 10.79 -9.21
C SER A 147 3.35 9.42 -9.82
N ILE A 148 2.43 8.91 -10.66
CA ILE A 148 2.65 7.70 -11.45
C ILE A 148 3.29 8.07 -12.78
N SER A 149 4.40 7.40 -13.12
CA SER A 149 5.04 7.59 -14.42
C SER A 149 4.35 6.75 -15.50
N GLU A 150 4.45 7.19 -16.75
CA GLU A 150 4.02 6.40 -17.91
C GLU A 150 4.69 5.02 -17.88
N ALA A 151 6.01 4.96 -17.65
CA ALA A 151 6.76 3.72 -17.58
C ALA A 151 6.26 2.74 -16.50
N ALA A 152 5.73 3.24 -15.38
CA ALA A 152 5.10 2.38 -14.37
C ALA A 152 3.71 1.90 -14.82
N ALA A 153 2.94 2.75 -15.49
CA ALA A 153 1.62 2.40 -16.01
C ALA A 153 1.68 1.45 -17.23
N THR A 154 2.77 1.50 -18.00
CA THR A 154 2.98 0.72 -19.22
C THR A 154 4.10 -0.31 -19.10
N ALA A 155 4.50 -0.64 -17.86
CA ALA A 155 5.57 -1.60 -17.61
C ALA A 155 5.29 -2.93 -18.35
N PRO A 156 6.23 -3.45 -19.16
CA PRO A 156 6.01 -4.68 -19.93
C PRO A 156 5.91 -5.93 -19.04
N GLY A 157 6.27 -5.79 -17.76
CA GLY A 157 6.12 -6.80 -16.73
C GLY A 157 6.53 -6.23 -15.37
N TRP A 158 6.05 -6.90 -14.32
CA TRP A 158 6.42 -6.60 -12.94
C TRP A 158 7.30 -7.70 -12.38
N SER A 159 8.19 -7.36 -11.45
CA SER A 159 8.97 -8.39 -10.74
C SER A 159 8.02 -9.37 -10.05
N ALA A 160 8.29 -10.67 -10.15
CA ALA A 160 7.59 -11.70 -9.38
C ALA A 160 8.23 -11.95 -8.00
N ARG A 161 9.31 -11.23 -7.65
CA ARG A 161 9.98 -11.41 -6.34
C ARG A 161 9.15 -10.80 -5.22
N GLU A 162 8.83 -11.59 -4.21
CA GLU A 162 8.12 -11.12 -3.02
C GLU A 162 8.86 -9.99 -2.30
N PRO A 163 8.14 -9.04 -1.66
CA PRO A 163 8.76 -8.04 -0.81
C PRO A 163 9.54 -8.70 0.33
N SER A 164 10.75 -8.20 0.59
CA SER A 164 11.67 -8.78 1.58
C SER A 164 11.82 -7.92 2.84
N PHE A 165 11.63 -6.61 2.71
CA PHE A 165 11.66 -5.66 3.82
C PHE A 165 10.26 -5.26 4.26
N TYR A 166 9.95 -5.40 5.54
CA TYR A 166 8.70 -4.92 6.14
C TYR A 166 9.02 -3.95 7.28
N PRO A 167 8.71 -2.64 7.13
CA PRO A 167 9.04 -1.67 8.17
C PRO A 167 8.19 -1.89 9.42
N GLU A 168 8.82 -1.80 10.58
CA GLU A 168 8.17 -1.96 11.89
C GLU A 168 8.25 -0.66 12.69
N TRP A 169 7.45 -0.58 13.75
CA TRP A 169 7.64 0.46 14.76
C TRP A 169 8.98 0.24 15.46
N VAL A 170 9.74 1.33 15.57
CA VAL A 170 11.00 1.34 16.34
C VAL A 170 10.80 2.42 17.39
N GLU A 171 10.82 2.03 18.65
CA GLU A 171 10.85 3.00 19.75
C GLU A 171 12.11 3.84 19.59
N LYS A 172 11.98 5.16 19.73
CA LYS A 172 13.18 5.98 19.87
C LYS A 172 13.83 5.59 21.18
N GLU A 173 15.03 5.01 21.13
CA GLU A 173 15.87 4.93 22.31
C GLU A 173 15.97 6.33 22.92
N ALA A 174 15.69 6.44 24.22
CA ALA A 174 15.87 7.68 24.95
C ALA A 174 17.37 8.01 24.91
N ALA A 175 17.74 9.01 24.12
CA ALA A 175 19.08 9.57 24.08
C ALA A 175 19.40 10.29 25.39
#